data_AF-A0A519QEU0-F1
#
_entry.id   AF-A0A519QEU0-F1
#
_cell.length_a   1.000
_cell.length_b   1.000
_cell.length_c   1.000
_cell.angle_alpha   90.00
_cell.angle_beta   90.00
_cell.angle_gamma   90.00
#
_symmetry.space_group_name_H-M   'P 1'
#
loop_
_entity.id
_entity.type
_entity.pdbx_description
1 polymer ?
#
loop_
_entity_poly.entity_id
_entity_poly.type
_entity_poly.pdbx_seq_one_letter_code
_entity_poly.pdbx_strand_id
1 'polypeptide(L)' 'MRLYKIALGEAGGETRLIHVMSETDVQAGDAAAPLMTSGEAILSVEEIEDDGTVVVDGPPAKSQAAELAPVTPGAAAAST' A
#
# COMPACT_ATOMS: atom_id res chain seq x y z
N MET A 1 -5.92 -10.44 -4.05
CA MET A 1 -4.62 -9.74 -3.92
C MET A 1 -3.77 -10.11 -5.12
N ARG A 2 -3.20 -9.09 -5.75
CA ARG A 2 -2.34 -9.18 -6.93
C ARG A 2 -1.03 -8.47 -6.62
N LEU A 3 0.03 -8.88 -7.29
CA LEU A 3 1.35 -8.32 -7.11
C LEU A 3 1.55 -7.19 -8.12
N TYR A 4 1.96 -6.03 -7.61
CA TYR A 4 2.25 -4.87 -8.43
C TYR A 4 3.71 -4.49 -8.31
N LYS A 5 4.33 -4.23 -9.44
CA LYS A 5 5.66 -3.66 -9.59
C LYS A 5 5.53 -2.17 -9.84
N ILE A 6 6.13 -1.37 -8.96
CA ILE A 6 6.06 0.07 -9.02
C ILE A 6 7.45 0.62 -9.26
N ALA A 7 7.59 1.41 -10.32
CA ALA A 7 8.80 2.16 -10.62
C ALA A 7 8.69 3.53 -9.97
N LEU A 8 9.56 3.78 -9.01
CA LEU A 8 9.79 5.07 -8.37
C LEU A 8 11.02 5.71 -9.00
N GLY A 9 10.99 7.02 -9.22
CA GLY A 9 12.18 7.73 -9.65
C GLY A 9 12.13 9.20 -9.32
N GLU A 10 13.30 9.80 -9.11
CA GLU A 10 13.46 11.23 -8.94
C GLU A 10 13.62 11.92 -10.30
N ALA A 11 13.18 13.17 -10.42
CA ALA A 11 13.31 13.95 -11.65
C ALA A 11 14.80 14.12 -12.04
N GLY A 12 15.27 13.31 -13.00
CA GLY A 12 16.66 13.29 -13.44
C GLY A 12 17.59 12.38 -12.63
N GLY A 13 17.04 11.54 -11.75
CA GLY A 13 17.77 10.64 -10.86
C GLY A 13 17.62 9.15 -11.19
N GLU A 14 17.95 8.30 -10.22
CA GLU A 14 17.90 6.84 -10.33
C GLU A 14 16.46 6.33 -10.19
N THR A 15 16.14 5.25 -10.92
CA THR A 15 14.84 4.56 -10.84
C THR A 15 14.94 3.36 -9.91
N ARG A 16 14.09 3.33 -8.89
CA ARG A 16 13.95 2.22 -7.93
C ARG A 16 12.68 1.44 -8.21
N LEU A 17 12.78 0.12 -8.16
CA LEU A 17 11.64 -0.79 -8.32
C LEU A 17 11.23 -1.32 -6.95
N ILE A 18 9.95 -1.22 -6.61
CA ILE A 18 9.39 -1.81 -5.39
C ILE A 18 8.22 -2.73 -5.74
N HIS A 19 8.02 -3.77 -4.95
CA HIS A 19 6.92 -4.71 -5.11
C HIS A 19 5.93 -4.60 -3.95
N VAL A 20 4.64 -4.45 -4.28
CA VAL A 20 3.56 -4.32 -3.29
C VAL A 20 2.41 -5.25 -3.64
N MET A 21 1.80 -5.85 -2.62
CA MET A 21 0.59 -6.65 -2.76
C MET A 21 -0.64 -5.76 -2.58
N SER A 22 -1.53 -5.71 -3.56
CA SER A 22 -2.74 -4.87 -3.53
C SER A 22 -3.90 -5.49 -4.31
N GLU A 23 -5.13 -5.01 -4.10
CA GLU A 23 -6.28 -5.49 -4.86
C GLU A 23 -6.46 -4.73 -6.18
N THR A 24 -6.07 -3.46 -6.20
CA THR A 24 -6.13 -2.58 -7.36
C THR A 24 -4.81 -1.84 -7.59
N ASP A 25 -4.62 -1.35 -8.81
CA ASP A 25 -3.53 -0.48 -9.22
C ASP A 25 -3.48 0.82 -8.42
N VAL A 26 -4.65 1.39 -8.10
CA VAL A 26 -4.76 2.61 -7.27
C VAL A 26 -4.25 2.35 -5.85
N GLN A 27 -4.63 1.22 -5.25
CA GLN A 27 -4.15 0.84 -3.92
C GLN A 27 -2.65 0.54 -3.92
N ALA A 28 -2.13 -0.03 -5.01
CA ALA A 28 -0.70 -0.26 -5.16
C ALA A 28 0.08 1.07 -5.14
N GLY A 29 -0.40 2.09 -5.86
CA GLY A 29 0.18 3.43 -5.82
C GLY A 29 0.13 4.07 -4.43
N ASP A 30 -0.98 3.92 -3.71
CA ASP A 30 -1.13 4.41 -2.33
C ASP A 30 -0.18 3.70 -1.36
N ALA A 31 0.02 2.39 -1.51
CA ALA A 31 1.00 1.61 -0.75
C ALA A 31 2.45 2.00 -1.06
N ALA A 32 2.74 2.46 -2.27
CA ALA A 32 4.05 2.97 -2.63
C ALA A 32 4.35 4.32 -2.00
N ALA A 33 3.35 5.19 -1.82
CA ALA A 33 3.52 6.54 -1.27
C ALA A 33 4.32 6.60 0.04
N PRO A 34 4.09 5.75 1.07
CA PRO A 34 4.91 5.76 2.29
C PRO A 34 6.30 5.12 2.14
N LEU A 35 6.57 4.40 1.03
CA LEU A 35 7.86 3.77 0.74
C LEU A 35 8.78 4.65 -0.12
N MET A 36 8.23 5.75 -0.65
CA MET A 36 8.93 6.75 -1.42
C MET A 36 9.78 7.66 -0.53
N THR A 37 10.95 8.03 -1.02
CA THR A 37 11.81 9.06 -0.41
C THR A 37 11.39 10.43 -0.90
N SER A 38 11.71 11.48 -0.14
CA SER A 38 11.41 12.87 -0.50
C SER A 38 12.05 13.24 -1.84
N GLY A 39 11.24 13.49 -2.86
CA GLY A 39 11.68 13.84 -4.22
C GLY A 39 11.43 12.75 -5.26
N GLU A 40 11.16 11.51 -4.82
CA GLU A 40 10.73 10.44 -5.73
C GLU A 40 9.28 10.63 -6.18
N ALA A 41 8.98 10.20 -7.40
CA ALA A 41 7.65 10.16 -8.00
C ALA A 41 7.37 8.75 -8.55
N ILE A 42 6.09 8.37 -8.58
CA ILE A 42 5.67 7.12 -9.25
C ILE A 42 5.75 7.34 -10.76
N LEU A 43 6.61 6.56 -11.42
CA LEU A 43 6.79 6.56 -12.87
C LEU A 43 5.83 5.59 -13.55
N SER A 44 5.70 4.37 -12.99
CA SER A 44 4.86 3.31 -13.54
C SER A 44 4.33 2.39 -12.45
N VAL A 45 3.12 1.85 -12.66
CA VAL A 45 2.50 0.79 -11.86
C VAL A 45 2.10 -0.33 -12.82
N GLU A 46 2.66 -1.52 -12.64
CA GLU A 46 2.40 -2.68 -13.50
C GLU A 46 2.01 -3.90 -12.64
N GLU A 47 0.93 -4.58 -13.02
CA GLU A 47 0.56 -5.86 -12.41
C GLU A 47 1.47 -6.96 -12.97
N ILE A 48 2.06 -7.76 -12.08
CA ILE A 48 2.94 -8.88 -12.45
C ILE A 48 2.39 -10.18 -11.85
N GLU A 49 2.69 -11.30 -12.51
CA GLU A 49 2.39 -12.63 -11.95
C GLU A 49 3.29 -12.89 -10.73
N ASP A 50 2.65 -13.28 -9.62
CA ASP A 50 3.34 -13.72 -8.42
C ASP A 50 3.77 -15.18 -8.58
N ASP A 51 4.98 -15.38 -9.10
CA ASP A 51 5.59 -16.72 -9.25
C ASP A 51 6.14 -17.26 -7.91
N GLY A 52 5.80 -16.62 -6.78
CA GLY A 52 6.25 -16.98 -5.43
C GLY A 52 7.72 -16.66 -5.13
N THR A 53 8.41 -15.99 -6.04
CA THR A 53 9.82 -15.58 -5.92
C THR A 53 10.01 -14.10 -5.60
N VAL A 54 8.94 -13.31 -5.70
CA VAL A 54 9.02 -11.86 -5.52
C VAL A 54 8.91 -11.50 -4.04
N VAL A 55 9.93 -10.82 -3.53
CA VAL A 55 9.93 -10.28 -2.17
C VAL A 55 9.15 -8.97 -2.17
N VAL A 56 8.07 -8.93 -1.40
CA VAL A 56 7.24 -7.74 -1.23
C VAL A 56 7.97 -6.75 -0.32
N ASP A 57 8.27 -5.56 -0.84
CA ASP A 57 9.07 -4.53 -0.15
C ASP A 57 8.24 -3.72 0.87
N GLY A 58 6.92 -3.87 0.86
CA GLY A 58 6.01 -3.11 1.71
C GLY A 58 4.82 -3.90 2.21
N PRO A 59 4.27 -3.54 3.39
CA PRO A 59 2.98 -4.08 3.79
C PRO A 59 1.91 -3.69 2.77
N PRO A 60 0.89 -4.53 2.53
CA PRO A 60 -0.21 -4.18 1.64
C PRO A 60 -0.86 -2.87 2.10
N ALA A 61 -1.38 -2.08 1.15
CA ALA A 61 -2.07 -0.82 1.45
C ALA A 61 -3.07 -1.06 2.59
N LYS A 62 -2.96 -0.31 3.69
CA LYS A 62 -4.00 -0.33 4.72
C LYS A 62 -5.23 0.32 4.10
N SER A 63 -6.16 -0.49 3.61
CA SER A 63 -7.46 -0.02 3.18
C SER A 63 -8.09 0.81 4.31
N GLN A 64 -8.43 2.08 4.05
CA GLN A 64 -9.26 2.91 4.93
C GLN A 64 -10.56 2.20 5.37
N ALA A 65 -10.99 1.18 4.62
CA ALA A 65 -12.10 0.29 4.95
C ALA A 65 -11.93 -0.49 6.27
N ALA A 66 -10.70 -0.57 6.84
CA ALA A 66 -10.48 -1.20 8.15
C ALA A 66 -10.68 -0.24 9.34
N GLU A 67 -10.76 1.08 9.12
CA GLU A 67 -10.97 2.07 10.20
C GLU A 67 -12.44 2.36 10.51
N LEU A 68 -13.38 1.75 9.79
CA LEU A 68 -14.82 1.78 10.11
C LEU A 68 -15.23 0.60 11.01
N ALA A 69 -14.42 0.27 12.01
CA ALA A 69 -14.94 -0.43 13.17
C ALA A 69 -15.52 0.63 14.13
N PRO A 70 -16.83 0.65 14.41
CA PRO A 70 -17.39 1.58 15.37
C PRO A 70 -16.82 1.27 16.76
N VAL A 71 -15.78 2.00 17.17
CA VAL A 71 -15.32 2.02 18.55
C VAL A 71 -16.24 2.93 19.36
N THR A 72 -17.32 2.36 19.87
CA THR A 72 -17.96 2.92 21.07
C THR A 72 -18.39 1.79 21.99
N PRO A 73 -17.50 1.24 22.84
CA PRO A 73 -17.94 0.53 24.02
C PRO A 73 -18.39 1.56 25.06
N GLY A 74 -19.62 2.06 24.90
CA GLY A 74 -20.33 2.79 25.94
C GLY A 74 -20.97 1.80 26.91
N ALA A 75 -20.15 1.09 27.69
CA ALA A 75 -20.61 0.34 28.85
C ALA A 75 -21.04 1.32 29.95
N ALA A 76 -22.29 1.77 29.93
CA ALA A 76 -22.92 2.38 31.09
C ALA A 76 -23.55 1.28 31.94
N ALA A 77 -22.99 1.10 33.13
CA ALA A 77 -23.38 0.12 34.12
C ALA A 77 -24.77 0.37 34.72
N ALA A 78 -25.36 -0.73 35.20
CA ALA A 78 -26.45 -0.91 36.16
C ALA A 78 -27.09 0.33 36.81
N SER A 79 -28.44 0.35 36.84
CA SER A 79 -29.27 0.31 38.06
C SER A 79 -30.74 0.51 37.71
N THR A 80 -31.60 -0.49 37.93
CA THR A 80 -32.93 -0.37 38.58
C THR A 80 -33.38 -1.77 38.97
#